data_AF-A0A813K968-F1
#
_entry.id   AF-A0A813K968-F1
#
_cell.length_a   1.000
_cell.length_b   1.000
_cell.length_c   1.000
_cell.angle_alpha   90.00
_cell.angle_beta   90.00
_cell.angle_gamma   90.00
#
_symmetry.space_group_name_H-M   'P 1'
#
loop_
_entity.id
_entity.type
_entity.pdbx_description
1 polymer ?
#
loop_
_entity_poly.entity_id
_entity_poly.type
_entity_poly.pdbx_seq_one_letter_code
_entity_poly.pdbx_strand_id
1 'polypeptide(L)'
;MGRDDDHFVFNAPSSSGPRQWFAYYRRQLAERPRQTNFVVSYVLSAIGDMSAQLLEAFRATADESPGFDLRRNFSLATCSSLWNSVVLCSWFAMLDRYMPVRTWKTILMKLGASQILLNSIVYVPYFFMLHGILMGQAIDEAWNHLCDKHLEMLTRAWCVFIPGYFLMFAVVPLDYQVLWISVVSLFWSFVAGNLDTFGGNDAAETVGDVLETLNPINYAGRIGTIRRY
;
A
#
# COMPACT_ATOMS: atom_id res chain seq x y z
N MET A 1 47.13 6.91 1.62
CA MET A 1 46.00 6.23 0.94
C MET A 1 45.51 5.12 1.84
N GLY A 2 44.66 5.45 2.82
CA GLY A 2 43.96 4.46 3.63
C GLY A 2 42.65 4.14 2.92
N ARG A 3 42.47 2.89 2.54
CA ARG A 3 41.20 2.38 2.02
C ARG A 3 40.44 1.93 3.26
N ASP A 4 39.42 2.69 3.65
CA ASP A 4 38.48 2.27 4.68
C ASP A 4 37.72 1.06 4.12
N ASP A 5 38.19 -0.12 4.48
CA ASP A 5 37.49 -1.36 4.24
C ASP A 5 36.30 -1.39 5.21
N ASP A 6 35.20 -0.76 4.80
CA ASP A 6 33.88 -0.88 5.41
C ASP A 6 33.37 -2.32 5.22
N HIS A 7 34.00 -3.25 5.93
CA HIS A 7 33.48 -4.60 6.08
C HIS A 7 32.10 -4.48 6.75
N PHE A 8 31.08 -4.93 6.04
CA PHE A 8 29.72 -5.06 6.55
C PHE A 8 29.71 -6.10 7.67
N VAL A 9 30.08 -5.72 8.89
CA VAL A 9 30.09 -6.61 10.06
C VAL A 9 28.63 -6.84 10.47
N PHE A 10 28.06 -7.95 10.00
CA PHE A 10 26.79 -8.47 10.49
C PHE A 10 26.97 -9.02 11.91
N ASN A 11 26.93 -8.13 12.90
CA ASN A 11 26.90 -8.53 14.31
C ASN A 11 25.48 -8.98 14.68
N ALA A 12 25.16 -10.24 14.37
CA ALA A 12 23.97 -10.89 14.90
C ALA A 12 24.06 -10.97 16.44
N PRO A 13 22.97 -10.73 17.19
CA PRO A 13 23.00 -10.78 18.65
C PRO A 13 23.41 -12.18 19.16
N SER A 14 24.36 -12.24 20.08
CA SER A 14 25.00 -13.46 20.58
C SER A 14 24.18 -14.26 21.63
N SER A 15 22.89 -13.99 21.80
CA SER A 15 21.98 -14.83 22.59
C SER A 15 20.51 -14.59 22.18
N SER A 16 19.80 -15.62 21.75
CA SER A 16 18.52 -15.49 21.03
C SER A 16 17.30 -15.26 21.93
N GLY A 17 17.04 -14.00 22.31
CA GLY A 17 15.81 -13.58 22.99
C GLY A 17 14.99 -12.58 22.17
N PRO A 18 13.63 -12.63 22.19
CA PRO A 18 12.78 -11.69 21.43
C PRO A 18 13.09 -10.22 21.73
N ARG A 19 13.38 -9.90 23.00
CA ARG A 19 13.73 -8.53 23.44
C ARG A 19 15.00 -7.99 22.79
N GLN A 20 16.00 -8.84 22.56
CA GLN A 20 17.27 -8.43 21.96
C GLN A 20 17.11 -8.20 20.45
N TRP A 21 16.31 -9.03 19.78
CA TRP A 21 15.92 -8.80 18.39
C TRP A 21 15.17 -7.49 18.20
N PHE A 22 14.20 -7.18 19.07
CA PHE A 22 13.52 -5.88 19.04
C PHE A 22 14.48 -4.72 19.30
N ALA A 23 15.41 -4.85 20.25
CA ALA A 23 16.42 -3.82 20.51
C ALA A 23 17.34 -3.59 19.30
N TYR A 24 17.77 -4.67 18.65
CA TYR A 24 18.55 -4.61 17.42
C TYR A 24 17.78 -3.93 16.29
N TYR A 25 16.53 -4.33 16.05
CA TYR A 25 15.67 -3.70 15.05
C TYR A 25 15.50 -2.20 15.29
N ARG A 26 15.21 -1.80 16.54
CA ARG A 26 15.10 -0.39 16.93
C ARG A 26 16.38 0.39 16.65
N ARG A 27 17.54 -0.20 16.96
CA ARG A 27 18.84 0.40 16.67
C ARG A 27 19.05 0.61 15.17
N GLN A 28 18.72 -0.39 14.35
CA GLN A 28 18.85 -0.31 12.90
C GLN A 28 17.89 0.71 12.27
N LEU A 29 16.66 0.81 12.79
CA LEU A 29 15.75 1.89 12.41
C LEU A 29 16.31 3.28 12.72
N ALA A 30 16.96 3.45 13.87
CA ALA A 30 17.54 4.73 14.26
C ALA A 30 18.81 5.09 13.47
N GLU A 31 19.72 4.13 13.27
CA GLU A 31 20.98 4.37 12.56
C GLU A 31 20.79 4.44 11.03
N ARG A 32 19.96 3.56 10.47
CA ARG A 32 19.81 3.37 9.02
C ARG A 32 18.32 3.17 8.65
N PRO A 33 17.46 4.20 8.86
CA PRO A 33 16.01 4.07 8.68
C PRO A 33 15.63 3.62 7.28
N ARG A 34 16.25 4.19 6.23
CA ARG A 34 15.92 3.87 4.84
C ARG A 34 16.24 2.41 4.50
N GLN A 35 17.43 1.94 4.84
CA GLN A 35 17.85 0.56 4.54
C GLN A 35 17.02 -0.46 5.31
N THR A 36 16.77 -0.19 6.59
CA THR A 36 15.93 -1.06 7.42
C THR A 36 14.52 -1.16 6.87
N ASN A 37 13.90 -0.02 6.51
CA ASN A 37 12.57 -0.01 5.92
C ASN A 37 12.52 -0.60 4.51
N PHE A 38 13.59 -0.51 3.73
CA PHE A 38 13.70 -1.19 2.44
C PHE A 38 13.58 -2.71 2.62
N VAL A 39 14.41 -3.29 3.50
CA VAL A 39 14.44 -4.74 3.74
C VAL A 39 13.11 -5.22 4.31
N VAL A 40 12.57 -4.52 5.32
CA VAL A 40 11.28 -4.86 5.92
C VAL A 40 10.15 -4.84 4.89
N SER A 41 10.07 -3.77 4.09
CA SER A 41 9.02 -3.63 3.08
C SER A 41 9.16 -4.69 1.99
N TYR A 42 10.38 -4.98 1.55
CA TYR A 42 10.64 -6.03 0.55
C TYR A 42 10.13 -7.38 1.04
N VAL A 43 10.51 -7.77 2.26
CA VAL A 43 10.12 -9.07 2.84
C VAL A 43 8.60 -9.15 3.03
N LEU A 44 7.97 -8.11 3.57
CA LEU A 44 6.52 -8.11 3.79
C LEU A 44 5.73 -8.14 2.47
N SER A 45 6.14 -7.34 1.48
CA SER A 45 5.51 -7.37 0.17
C SER A 45 5.71 -8.71 -0.54
N ALA A 46 6.89 -9.31 -0.44
CA ALA A 46 7.15 -10.62 -1.01
C ALA A 46 6.27 -11.71 -0.37
N ILE A 47 6.13 -11.71 0.97
CA ILE A 47 5.23 -12.62 1.68
C ILE A 47 3.77 -12.38 1.27
N GLY A 48 3.36 -11.11 1.15
CA GLY A 48 2.00 -10.74 0.74
C GLY A 48 1.65 -11.29 -0.64
N ASP A 49 2.52 -11.10 -1.63
CA ASP A 49 2.29 -11.60 -2.98
C ASP A 49 2.42 -13.13 -3.07
N MET A 50 3.39 -13.73 -2.36
CA MET A 50 3.48 -15.19 -2.25
C MET A 50 2.19 -15.82 -1.72
N SER A 51 1.59 -15.16 -0.73
CA SER A 51 0.34 -15.65 -0.13
C SER A 51 -0.86 -15.47 -1.06
N ALA A 52 -0.90 -14.37 -1.82
CA ALA A 52 -1.91 -14.15 -2.85
C ALA A 52 -1.81 -15.21 -3.96
N GLN A 53 -0.62 -15.46 -4.49
CA GLN A 53 -0.39 -16.48 -5.52
C GLN A 53 -0.69 -17.89 -5.02
N LEU A 54 -0.35 -18.20 -3.76
CA LEU A 54 -0.69 -19.48 -3.16
C LEU A 54 -2.22 -19.67 -3.04
N LEU A 55 -2.94 -18.60 -2.71
CA LEU A 55 -4.40 -18.62 -2.63
C LEU A 55 -5.05 -18.78 -4.00
N GLU A 56 -4.49 -18.14 -5.03
CA GLU A 56 -4.85 -18.33 -6.44
C GLU A 56 -4.65 -19.81 -6.83
N ALA A 57 -3.49 -20.40 -6.52
CA ALA A 57 -3.18 -21.80 -6.81
C ALA A 57 -4.06 -22.82 -6.07
N PHE A 58 -4.42 -22.56 -4.80
CA PHE A 58 -5.33 -23.44 -4.05
C PHE A 58 -6.75 -23.47 -4.60
N ARG A 59 -7.16 -22.42 -5.32
CA ARG A 59 -8.53 -22.24 -5.80
C ARG A 59 -8.67 -22.48 -7.30
N ALA A 60 -7.55 -22.66 -7.99
CA ALA A 60 -7.55 -22.91 -9.41
C ALA A 60 -8.16 -24.28 -9.72
N THR A 61 -8.92 -24.35 -10.81
CA THR A 61 -9.54 -25.62 -11.26
C THR A 61 -8.50 -26.53 -11.89
N ALA A 62 -8.80 -27.81 -12.08
CA ALA A 62 -7.82 -28.78 -12.60
C ALA A 62 -7.21 -28.43 -13.98
N ASP A 63 -7.85 -27.55 -14.75
CA ASP A 63 -7.34 -27.01 -16.03
C ASP A 63 -6.48 -25.74 -15.87
N GLU A 64 -6.57 -25.05 -14.73
CA GLU A 64 -5.80 -23.85 -14.42
C GLU A 64 -4.78 -24.21 -13.36
N SER A 65 -3.54 -24.49 -13.75
CA SER A 65 -2.42 -24.63 -12.83
C SER A 65 -1.61 -23.32 -12.89
N PRO A 66 -1.99 -22.24 -12.20
CA PRO A 66 -1.18 -21.04 -12.17
C PRO A 66 0.14 -21.38 -11.48
N GLY A 67 1.22 -21.36 -12.26
CA GLY A 67 2.56 -21.49 -11.72
C GLY A 67 2.91 -20.28 -10.85
N PHE A 68 3.89 -20.44 -9.97
CA PHE A 68 4.38 -19.34 -9.15
C PHE A 68 5.12 -18.31 -10.02
N ASP A 69 4.57 -17.09 -10.11
CA ASP A 69 5.15 -15.98 -10.84
C ASP A 69 6.20 -15.25 -9.98
N LEU A 70 7.45 -15.70 -10.12
CA LEU A 70 8.61 -15.08 -9.49
C LEU A 70 8.81 -13.62 -9.91
N ARG A 71 8.43 -13.28 -11.14
CA ARG A 71 8.62 -11.94 -11.69
C ARG A 71 7.61 -10.96 -11.11
N ARG A 72 6.36 -11.40 -10.93
CA ARG A 72 5.34 -10.71 -10.13
C ARG A 72 5.80 -10.40 -8.73
N ASN A 73 6.26 -11.43 -8.04
CA ASN A 73 6.73 -11.28 -6.66
C ASN A 73 7.92 -10.30 -6.58
N PHE A 74 8.91 -10.46 -7.47
CA PHE A 74 10.08 -9.59 -7.51
C PHE A 74 9.73 -8.13 -7.83
N SER A 75 8.84 -7.92 -8.81
CA SER A 75 8.40 -6.58 -9.21
C SER A 75 7.68 -5.87 -8.06
N LEU A 76 6.70 -6.52 -7.44
CA LEU A 76 5.94 -5.93 -6.33
C LEU A 76 6.82 -5.66 -5.12
N ALA A 77 7.66 -6.62 -4.72
CA ALA A 77 8.56 -6.45 -3.59
C ALA A 77 9.54 -5.29 -3.80
N THR A 78 10.08 -5.14 -5.02
CA THR A 78 11.01 -4.05 -5.38
C THR A 78 10.30 -2.70 -5.45
N CYS A 79 9.11 -2.63 -6.06
CA CYS A 79 8.31 -1.41 -6.10
C CYS A 79 7.95 -0.91 -4.70
N SER A 80 7.49 -1.80 -3.83
CA SER A 80 7.14 -1.44 -2.45
C SER A 80 8.37 -1.04 -1.64
N SER A 81 9.49 -1.75 -1.76
CA SER A 81 10.69 -1.48 -0.96
C SER A 81 11.29 -0.12 -1.29
N LEU A 82 11.38 0.24 -2.58
CA LEU A 82 11.87 1.54 -3.02
C LEU A 82 10.92 2.67 -2.60
N TRP A 83 9.60 2.47 -2.74
CA TRP A 83 8.60 3.45 -2.34
C TRP A 83 8.66 3.75 -0.85
N ASN A 84 8.62 2.70 -0.03
CA ASN A 84 8.58 2.82 1.42
C ASN A 84 9.91 3.38 1.98
N SER A 85 11.04 2.95 1.42
CA SER A 85 12.37 3.35 1.87
C SER A 85 12.73 4.78 1.49
N VAL A 86 12.47 5.18 0.24
CA VAL A 86 12.96 6.47 -0.27
C VAL A 86 11.87 7.54 -0.08
N VAL A 87 10.67 7.25 -0.55
CA VAL A 87 9.58 8.22 -0.62
C VAL A 87 8.88 8.34 0.73
N LEU A 88 8.33 7.24 1.28
CA LEU A 88 7.57 7.32 2.53
C LEU A 88 8.41 7.72 3.73
N CYS A 89 9.63 7.19 3.88
CA CYS A 89 10.53 7.62 4.96
C CYS A 89 10.75 9.14 4.94
N SER A 90 11.00 9.70 3.75
CA SER A 90 11.23 11.14 3.60
C SER A 90 9.95 11.95 3.81
N TRP A 91 8.81 11.46 3.30
CA TRP A 91 7.51 12.09 3.47
C TRP A 91 7.07 12.15 4.94
N PHE A 92 7.17 11.04 5.67
CA PHE A 92 6.79 11.01 7.09
C PHE A 92 7.71 11.86 7.94
N ALA A 93 9.02 11.84 7.69
CA ALA A 93 9.96 12.71 8.38
C ALA A 93 9.65 14.20 8.11
N MET A 94 9.28 14.55 6.88
CA MET A 94 8.86 15.91 6.52
C MET A 94 7.57 16.30 7.26
N LEU A 95 6.54 15.45 7.23
CA LEU A 95 5.28 15.71 7.92
C LEU A 95 5.46 15.84 9.43
N ASP A 96 6.33 15.05 10.05
CA ASP A 96 6.62 15.15 11.47
C ASP A 96 7.38 16.43 11.82
N ARG A 97 8.31 16.86 10.96
CA ARG A 97 9.04 18.13 11.12
C ARG A 97 8.11 19.35 11.07
N TYR A 98 7.14 19.38 10.15
CA TYR A 98 6.22 20.52 10.01
C TYR A 98 5.00 20.44 10.92
N MET A 99 4.59 19.24 11.32
CA MET A 99 3.41 19.00 12.16
C MET A 99 3.75 18.01 13.29
N PRO A 100 4.62 18.37 14.25
CA PRO A 100 5.11 17.46 15.27
C PRO A 100 4.06 17.12 16.34
N VAL A 101 3.11 18.03 16.58
CA VAL A 101 2.06 17.84 17.59
C VAL A 101 0.98 16.92 17.04
N ARG A 102 0.56 15.92 17.84
CA ARG A 102 -0.57 15.03 17.52
C ARG A 102 -1.88 15.62 18.00
N THR A 103 -2.52 16.40 17.14
CA THR A 103 -3.91 16.87 17.29
C THR A 103 -4.80 16.29 16.20
N TRP A 104 -6.12 16.29 16.40
CA TRP A 104 -7.07 15.90 15.35
C TRP A 104 -6.85 16.65 14.04
N LYS A 105 -6.61 17.97 14.13
CA LYS A 105 -6.31 18.81 12.96
C LYS A 105 -5.07 18.32 12.20
N THR A 106 -3.96 18.11 12.90
CA THR A 106 -2.71 17.65 12.28
C THR A 106 -2.82 16.25 11.70
N ILE A 107 -3.57 15.34 12.35
CA ILE A 107 -3.79 13.97 11.84
C ILE A 107 -4.55 14.03 10.52
N LEU A 108 -5.66 14.78 10.46
CA LEU A 108 -6.44 14.94 9.24
C LEU A 108 -5.68 15.66 8.13
N MET A 109 -4.86 16.66 8.47
CA MET A 109 -3.99 17.33 7.49
C MET A 109 -2.92 16.39 6.93
N LYS A 110 -2.23 15.61 7.78
CA LYS A 110 -1.25 14.60 7.35
C LYS A 110 -1.90 13.52 6.48
N LEU A 111 -3.10 13.07 6.86
CA LEU A 111 -3.89 12.11 6.09
C LEU A 111 -4.27 12.67 4.71
N GLY A 112 -4.89 13.85 4.67
CA GLY A 112 -5.30 14.49 3.42
C GLY A 112 -4.11 14.75 2.49
N ALA A 113 -3.00 15.27 3.02
CA ALA A 113 -1.78 15.45 2.26
C ALA A 113 -1.22 14.12 1.72
N SER A 114 -1.24 13.06 2.51
CA SER A 114 -0.73 11.75 2.08
C SER A 114 -1.63 11.10 1.03
N GLN A 115 -2.94 11.21 1.15
CA GLN A 115 -3.86 10.58 0.19
C GLN A 115 -3.98 11.37 -1.11
N ILE A 116 -4.11 12.69 -1.03
CA ILE A 116 -4.35 13.53 -2.20
C ILE A 116 -3.04 13.87 -2.92
N LEU A 117 -2.01 14.30 -2.19
CA LEU A 117 -0.76 14.72 -2.82
C LEU A 117 0.13 13.53 -3.08
N LEU A 118 0.43 12.73 -2.06
CA LEU A 118 1.40 11.66 -2.23
C LEU A 118 0.84 10.49 -3.04
N ASN A 119 -0.33 9.95 -2.65
CA ASN A 119 -0.87 8.77 -3.33
C ASN A 119 -1.39 9.10 -4.73
N SER A 120 -2.30 10.08 -4.87
CA SER A 120 -2.89 10.35 -6.20
C SER A 120 -1.91 10.94 -7.22
N ILE A 121 -0.99 11.81 -6.80
CA ILE A 121 -0.09 12.50 -7.76
C ILE A 121 1.23 11.76 -7.95
N VAL A 122 1.80 11.17 -6.88
CA VAL A 122 3.17 10.62 -6.92
C VAL A 122 3.17 9.09 -7.01
N TYR A 123 2.39 8.42 -6.16
CA TYR A 123 2.41 6.95 -6.08
C TYR A 123 1.92 6.30 -7.36
N VAL A 124 0.82 6.79 -7.92
CA VAL A 124 0.20 6.21 -9.11
C VAL A 124 1.21 6.19 -10.27
N PRO A 125 1.75 7.33 -10.77
CA PRO A 125 2.74 7.29 -11.85
C PRO A 125 3.98 6.46 -11.52
N TYR A 126 4.48 6.58 -10.29
CA TYR A 126 5.64 5.80 -9.83
C TYR A 126 5.41 4.29 -9.96
N PHE A 127 4.26 3.82 -9.46
CA PHE A 127 3.94 2.40 -9.45
C PHE A 127 3.83 1.88 -10.87
N PHE A 128 3.09 2.56 -11.75
CA PHE A 128 2.93 2.10 -13.14
C PHE A 128 4.23 2.09 -13.94
N MET A 129 5.05 3.13 -13.81
CA MET A 129 6.33 3.18 -14.52
C MET A 129 7.27 2.08 -14.04
N LEU A 130 7.50 1.97 -12.73
CA LEU A 130 8.47 1.02 -12.21
C LEU A 130 7.97 -0.42 -12.32
N HIS A 131 6.70 -0.67 -11.97
CA HIS A 131 6.11 -2.00 -12.06
C HIS A 131 6.02 -2.45 -13.52
N GLY A 132 5.58 -1.58 -14.42
CA GLY A 132 5.50 -1.86 -15.86
C GLY A 132 6.86 -2.19 -16.47
N ILE A 133 7.91 -1.45 -16.12
CA ILE A 133 9.29 -1.74 -16.55
C ILE A 133 9.74 -3.11 -16.04
N LEU A 134 9.52 -3.41 -14.75
CA LEU A 134 9.89 -4.71 -14.16
C LEU A 134 9.09 -5.87 -14.76
N MET A 135 7.83 -5.61 -15.15
CA MET A 135 6.95 -6.50 -15.90
C MET A 135 7.19 -6.49 -17.40
N GLY A 136 8.10 -5.67 -17.93
CA GLY A 136 8.40 -5.59 -19.36
C GLY A 136 7.14 -5.38 -20.21
N GLN A 137 6.14 -4.72 -19.63
CA GLN A 137 4.90 -4.35 -20.29
C GLN A 137 5.14 -3.09 -21.11
N ALA A 138 4.42 -2.97 -22.22
CA ALA A 138 4.39 -1.74 -22.98
C ALA A 138 3.67 -0.67 -22.14
N ILE A 139 4.27 0.52 -22.03
CA ILE A 139 3.83 1.60 -21.13
C ILE A 139 2.41 2.08 -21.47
N ASP A 140 2.07 2.03 -22.75
CA ASP A 140 0.76 2.36 -23.33
C ASP A 140 -0.33 1.35 -22.92
N GLU A 141 -0.04 0.05 -22.94
CA GLU A 141 -0.98 -0.98 -22.48
C GLU A 141 -1.27 -0.87 -20.99
N ALA A 142 -0.21 -0.67 -20.18
CA ALA A 142 -0.34 -0.46 -18.74
C ALA A 142 -1.12 0.83 -18.41
N TRP A 143 -0.93 1.88 -19.20
CA TRP A 143 -1.61 3.17 -19.03
C TRP A 143 -3.11 3.09 -19.38
N ASN A 144 -3.47 2.40 -20.45
CA ASN A 144 -4.88 2.25 -20.84
C ASN A 144 -5.64 1.38 -19.83
N HIS A 145 -5.04 0.26 -19.39
CA HIS A 145 -5.63 -0.59 -18.35
C HIS A 145 -5.83 0.16 -17.04
N LEU A 146 -4.88 1.05 -16.70
CA LEU A 146 -5.03 1.93 -15.56
C LEU A 146 -6.23 2.85 -15.74
N CYS A 147 -6.30 3.65 -16.80
CA CYS A 147 -7.36 4.63 -17.00
C CYS A 147 -8.77 4.01 -16.87
N ASP A 148 -8.96 2.79 -17.37
CA ASP A 148 -10.25 2.09 -17.35
C ASP A 148 -10.64 1.59 -15.94
N LYS A 149 -9.69 1.10 -15.15
CA LYS A 149 -9.96 0.52 -13.80
C LYS A 149 -9.52 1.40 -12.63
N HIS A 150 -8.96 2.58 -12.91
CA HIS A 150 -8.26 3.40 -11.92
C HIS A 150 -9.16 3.78 -10.75
N LEU A 151 -10.36 4.27 -11.04
CA LEU A 151 -11.26 4.81 -10.03
C LEU A 151 -11.79 3.70 -9.10
N GLU A 152 -12.09 2.54 -9.66
CA GLU A 152 -12.53 1.39 -8.87
C GLU A 152 -11.42 0.88 -7.95
N MET A 153 -10.21 0.68 -8.51
CA MET A 153 -9.05 0.23 -7.73
C MET A 153 -8.68 1.26 -6.65
N LEU A 154 -8.74 2.56 -6.98
CA LEU A 154 -8.42 3.64 -6.05
C LEU A 154 -9.42 3.72 -4.90
N THR A 155 -10.71 3.57 -5.19
CA THR A 155 -11.76 3.61 -4.16
C THR A 155 -11.63 2.41 -3.21
N ARG A 156 -11.37 1.21 -3.74
CA ARG A 156 -11.10 0.01 -2.94
C ARG A 156 -9.83 0.18 -2.09
N ALA A 157 -8.77 0.74 -2.66
CA ALA A 157 -7.54 1.02 -1.93
C ALA A 157 -7.78 2.03 -0.80
N TRP A 158 -8.59 3.07 -1.03
CA TRP A 158 -8.94 4.06 -0.01
C TRP A 158 -9.67 3.44 1.19
N CYS A 159 -10.51 2.43 1.00
CA CYS A 159 -11.17 1.74 2.12
C CYS A 159 -10.19 1.08 3.10
N VAL A 160 -9.01 0.66 2.64
CA VAL A 160 -7.99 0.02 3.47
C VAL A 160 -6.94 1.03 3.94
N PHE A 161 -6.44 1.84 3.01
CA PHE A 161 -5.34 2.74 3.30
C PHE A 161 -5.78 3.99 4.08
N ILE A 162 -6.97 4.57 3.86
CA ILE A 162 -7.38 5.76 4.63
C ILE A 162 -7.48 5.44 6.13
N PRO A 163 -8.19 4.38 6.56
CA PRO A 163 -8.20 3.98 7.97
C PRO A 163 -6.81 3.61 8.48
N GLY A 164 -6.02 2.90 7.66
CA GLY A 164 -4.65 2.52 7.99
C GLY A 164 -3.75 3.73 8.29
N TYR A 165 -3.77 4.76 7.42
CA TYR A 165 -3.01 6.00 7.61
C TYR A 165 -3.55 6.83 8.77
N PHE A 166 -4.87 6.88 8.96
CA PHE A 166 -5.47 7.57 10.08
C PHE A 166 -4.99 6.99 11.42
N LEU A 167 -5.08 5.67 11.58
CA LEU A 167 -4.61 4.97 12.77
C LEU A 167 -3.10 5.15 12.95
N MET A 168 -2.33 5.06 11.87
CA MET A 168 -0.89 5.31 11.86
C MET A 168 -0.55 6.69 12.45
N PHE A 169 -1.15 7.76 11.94
CA PHE A 169 -0.86 9.11 12.42
C PHE A 169 -1.39 9.38 13.82
N ALA A 170 -2.46 8.68 14.23
CA ALA A 170 -3.03 8.80 15.57
C ALA A 170 -2.16 8.14 16.65
N VAL A 171 -1.68 6.91 16.43
CA VAL A 171 -1.06 6.11 17.51
C VAL A 171 0.39 5.68 17.24
N VAL A 172 0.85 5.64 15.98
CA VAL A 172 2.15 5.04 15.65
C VAL A 172 3.28 6.09 15.72
N PRO A 173 4.38 5.81 16.46
CA PRO A 173 5.58 6.65 16.44
C PRO A 173 6.24 6.67 15.06
N LEU A 174 6.88 7.79 14.70
CA LEU A 174 7.45 8.03 13.36
C LEU A 174 8.30 6.86 12.85
N ASP A 175 9.17 6.31 13.71
CA ASP A 175 10.10 5.24 13.37
C ASP A 175 9.42 3.95 12.86
N TYR A 176 8.17 3.71 13.27
CA TYR A 176 7.41 2.51 12.92
C TYR A 176 6.31 2.75 11.90
N GLN A 177 6.12 3.98 11.41
CA GLN A 177 5.05 4.30 10.47
C GLN A 177 5.23 3.54 9.13
N VAL A 178 6.47 3.36 8.69
CA VAL A 178 6.77 2.61 7.48
C VAL A 178 6.58 1.09 7.68
N LEU A 179 6.91 0.56 8.85
CA LEU A 179 6.57 -0.83 9.20
C LEU A 179 5.04 -1.03 9.19
N TRP A 180 4.32 -0.12 9.85
CA TRP A 180 2.86 -0.15 9.91
C TRP A 180 2.23 -0.18 8.52
N ILE A 181 2.62 0.75 7.65
CA ILE A 181 2.04 0.80 6.31
C ILE A 181 2.42 -0.43 5.47
N SER A 182 3.61 -1.00 5.68
CA SER A 182 4.00 -2.26 5.02
C SER A 182 3.14 -3.44 5.45
N VAL A 183 2.73 -3.49 6.73
CA VAL A 183 1.78 -4.49 7.23
C VAL A 183 0.38 -4.27 6.65
N VAL A 184 -0.07 -3.02 6.53
CA VAL A 184 -1.34 -2.69 5.85
C VAL A 184 -1.28 -3.10 4.37
N SER A 185 -0.14 -2.90 3.70
CA SER A 185 0.07 -3.35 2.31
C SER A 185 0.02 -4.87 2.18
N LEU A 186 0.62 -5.62 3.13
CA LEU A 186 0.48 -7.07 3.17
C LEU A 186 -0.99 -7.48 3.29
N PHE A 187 -1.76 -6.84 4.18
CA PHE A 187 -3.20 -7.09 4.28
C PHE A 187 -3.96 -6.74 2.99
N TRP A 188 -3.59 -5.64 2.32
CA TRP A 188 -4.13 -5.28 1.02
C TRP A 188 -3.88 -6.37 -0.04
N SER A 189 -2.67 -6.96 -0.10
CA SER A 189 -2.38 -8.07 -1.02
C SER A 189 -3.33 -9.25 -0.83
N PHE A 190 -3.67 -9.57 0.43
CA PHE A 190 -4.68 -10.60 0.71
C PHE A 190 -6.08 -10.17 0.26
N VAL A 191 -6.52 -8.95 0.59
CA VAL A 191 -7.86 -8.47 0.26
C VAL A 191 -8.05 -8.35 -1.25
N ALA A 192 -7.08 -7.76 -1.96
CA ALA A 192 -7.12 -7.60 -3.42
C ALA A 192 -7.24 -8.94 -4.14
N GLY A 193 -6.43 -9.95 -3.74
CA GLY A 193 -6.54 -11.30 -4.30
C GLY A 193 -7.91 -11.96 -4.07
N ASN A 194 -8.61 -11.63 -2.98
CA ASN A 194 -10.00 -12.09 -2.78
C ASN A 194 -11.00 -11.25 -3.59
N LEU A 195 -10.82 -9.93 -3.72
CA LEU A 195 -11.75 -9.05 -4.44
C LEU A 195 -11.76 -9.30 -5.96
N ASP A 196 -10.61 -9.63 -6.55
CA ASP A 196 -10.55 -10.02 -7.96
C ASP A 196 -11.28 -11.36 -8.21
N THR A 197 -11.47 -12.16 -7.15
CA THR A 197 -12.23 -13.42 -7.17
C THR A 197 -13.74 -13.22 -6.95
N PHE A 198 -14.15 -12.23 -6.15
CA PHE A 198 -15.57 -11.96 -5.81
C PHE A 198 -16.22 -10.85 -6.66
N GLY A 199 -15.47 -10.17 -7.52
CA GLY A 199 -15.91 -8.89 -8.07
C GLY A 199 -15.39 -8.61 -9.45
N GLY A 200 -15.70 -9.51 -10.40
CA GLY A 200 -15.91 -9.11 -11.78
C GLY A 200 -17.21 -8.32 -11.97
N ASN A 201 -18.22 -8.47 -11.08
CA ASN A 201 -19.51 -7.78 -11.17
C ASN A 201 -20.04 -7.22 -9.83
N ASP A 202 -20.03 -7.97 -8.73
CA ASP A 202 -20.88 -7.65 -7.56
C ASP A 202 -20.43 -6.43 -6.71
N ALA A 203 -19.12 -6.20 -6.59
CA ALA A 203 -18.58 -5.07 -5.83
C ALA A 203 -18.65 -3.74 -6.61
N ALA A 204 -18.50 -3.79 -7.94
CA ALA A 204 -18.69 -2.66 -8.83
C ALA A 204 -20.16 -2.22 -8.84
N GLU A 205 -21.07 -3.18 -8.78
CA GLU A 205 -22.52 -2.95 -8.67
C GLU A 205 -22.88 -2.28 -7.34
N THR A 206 -22.30 -2.75 -6.22
CA THR A 206 -22.54 -2.16 -4.89
C THR A 206 -22.03 -0.71 -4.78
N VAL A 207 -20.87 -0.40 -5.37
CA VAL A 207 -20.33 0.98 -5.39
C VAL A 207 -21.06 1.85 -6.42
N GLY A 208 -21.46 1.28 -7.55
CA GLY A 208 -22.35 1.91 -8.53
C GLY A 208 -23.65 2.35 -7.89
N ASP A 209 -24.30 1.47 -7.12
CA ASP A 209 -25.52 1.75 -6.37
C ASP A 209 -25.32 2.86 -5.31
N VAL A 210 -24.17 2.87 -4.62
CA VAL A 210 -23.85 3.93 -3.64
C VAL A 210 -23.62 5.28 -4.34
N LEU A 211 -22.95 5.30 -5.50
CA LEU A 211 -22.72 6.53 -6.25
C LEU A 211 -24.00 7.03 -6.95
N GLU A 212 -24.86 6.13 -7.38
CA GLU A 212 -26.15 6.44 -7.99
C GLU A 212 -27.17 6.96 -6.96
N THR A 213 -27.13 6.43 -5.73
CA THR A 213 -27.91 6.96 -4.59
C THR A 213 -27.39 8.29 -4.06
N LEU A 214 -26.10 8.60 -4.26
CA LEU A 214 -25.50 9.89 -3.91
C LEU A 214 -25.57 10.93 -5.04
N ASN A 215 -26.06 10.56 -6.23
CA ASN A 215 -26.22 11.49 -7.35
C ASN A 215 -27.41 12.45 -7.11
N PRO A 216 -27.17 13.77 -6.96
CA PRO A 216 -28.23 14.74 -6.67
C PRO A 216 -29.31 14.86 -7.78
N ILE A 217 -29.05 14.31 -8.98
CA ILE A 217 -30.02 14.27 -10.09
C ILE A 217 -31.22 13.32 -9.77
N ASN A 218 -31.00 12.24 -9.00
CA ASN A 218 -32.04 11.24 -8.71
C ASN A 218 -32.99 11.66 -7.57
N TYR A 219 -32.63 12.66 -6.76
CA TYR A 219 -33.50 13.19 -5.70
C TYR A 219 -34.67 14.04 -6.22
N ALA A 220 -34.58 14.56 -7.45
CA ALA A 220 -35.65 15.38 -8.04
C ALA A 220 -36.87 14.56 -8.52
N GLY A 221 -36.72 13.24 -8.74
CA GLY A 221 -37.78 12.38 -9.25
C GLY A 221 -38.73 11.78 -8.20
N ARG A 222 -38.37 11.80 -6.90
CA ARG A 222 -39.15 11.12 -5.84
C ARG A 222 -40.09 12.01 -5.02
N ILE A 223 -40.14 13.32 -5.27
CA ILE A 223 -40.97 14.28 -4.52
C ILE A 223 -42.23 14.72 -5.29
N GLY A 224 -42.52 14.09 -6.44
CA GLY A 224 -43.60 14.48 -7.36
C GLY A 224 -44.86 13.63 -7.28
N THR A 225 -45.24 13.06 -6.13
CA THR A 225 -46.54 12.38 -6.00
C THR A 225 -47.12 12.47 -4.59
N ILE A 226 -47.37 13.69 -4.11
CA ILE A 226 -48.35 13.91 -3.05
C ILE A 226 -49.64 14.36 -3.72
N ARG A 227 -50.62 13.45 -3.77
CA ARG A 227 -52.00 13.67 -4.21
C ARG A 227 -52.56 14.96 -3.59
N ARG A 228 -53.05 15.87 -4.43
CA ARG A 228 -54.11 16.81 -4.03
C ARG A 228 -55.46 16.13 -4.28
N TYR A 229 -56.35 16.23 -3.29
CA TYR A 229 -57.78 16.00 -3.42
C TYR A 229 -58.40 16.97 -4.43
#